data_AF-A0A4R6C3F4-F1
#
_entry.id   AF-A0A4R6C3F4-F1
#
_cell.length_a   1.000
_cell.length_b   1.000
_cell.length_c   1.000
_cell.angle_alpha   90.00
_cell.angle_beta   90.00
_cell.angle_gamma   90.00
#
_symmetry.space_group_name_H-M   'P 1'
#
loop_
_entity.id
_entity.type
_entity.pdbx_description
1 polymer ?
#
loop_
_entity_poly.entity_id
_entity_poly.type
_entity_poly.pdbx_seq_one_letter_code
_entity_poly.pdbx_strand_id
1 'polypeptide(L)'
;MVVSIVLTSFRVNWYNLLREGGVFMGYYRGATICLNGHVVSNWDKNYQKHCKECGSQTISSCTNCDAAIEGEYHEPSIMVIGGTYQRPSHCQECGHAYPWTERVINNAVELLSLDENISEEHKLIIKNAFPDLMVETPATPVAVAKYKTYVPKAAETVQNGLKNIFVDVVSEAVKKSIWG
;
A
#
# COMPACT_ATOMS: atom_id res chain seq x y z
N MET A 1 -62.12 43.94 12.41
CA MET A 1 -60.67 43.76 12.58
C MET A 1 -60.35 42.28 12.48
N VAL A 2 -59.82 41.83 11.33
CA VAL A 2 -59.09 40.56 11.24
C VAL A 2 -57.97 40.80 10.23
N VAL A 3 -56.73 40.64 10.69
CA VAL A 3 -55.49 40.87 9.96
C VAL A 3 -55.24 39.69 9.02
N SER A 4 -54.96 39.95 7.75
CA SER A 4 -54.46 38.95 6.80
C SER A 4 -52.94 39.06 6.70
N ILE A 5 -52.22 37.99 7.06
CA ILE A 5 -50.80 37.82 6.74
C ILE A 5 -50.70 36.67 5.74
N VAL A 6 -50.26 36.98 4.53
CA VAL A 6 -50.05 36.03 3.44
C VAL A 6 -48.67 35.39 3.62
N LEU A 7 -48.63 34.07 3.86
CA LEU A 7 -47.41 33.27 3.83
C LEU A 7 -47.14 32.83 2.38
N THR A 8 -46.25 33.53 1.68
CA THR A 8 -45.72 33.09 0.38
C THR A 8 -44.66 32.01 0.59
N SER A 9 -44.91 30.81 0.06
CA SER A 9 -43.96 29.70 0.01
C SER A 9 -42.77 30.06 -0.89
N PHE A 10 -41.60 30.30 -0.30
CA PHE A 10 -40.35 30.32 -1.05
C PHE A 10 -39.85 28.88 -1.23
N ARG A 11 -40.07 28.31 -2.43
CA ARG A 11 -39.28 27.16 -2.90
C ARG A 11 -37.85 27.66 -3.12
N VAL A 12 -36.96 27.35 -2.19
CA VAL A 12 -35.53 27.61 -2.35
C VAL A 12 -35.02 26.67 -3.44
N ASN A 13 -34.55 27.23 -4.56
CA ASN A 13 -33.92 26.48 -5.63
C ASN A 13 -32.46 26.19 -5.22
N TRP A 14 -32.21 24.97 -4.73
CA TRP A 14 -30.93 24.52 -4.17
C TRP A 14 -29.76 24.59 -5.17
N TYR A 15 -30.03 24.68 -6.47
CA TYR A 15 -29.00 24.75 -7.52
C TYR A 15 -28.18 26.04 -7.48
N ASN A 16 -28.71 27.13 -6.92
CA ASN A 16 -28.05 28.45 -6.92
C ASN A 16 -27.34 28.81 -5.61
N LEU A 17 -27.44 27.98 -4.56
CA LEU A 17 -26.71 28.17 -3.28
C LEU A 17 -25.30 27.56 -3.28
N LEU A 18 -24.91 26.83 -4.33
CA LEU A 18 -23.56 26.26 -4.50
C LEU A 18 -22.55 27.26 -5.10
N ARG A 19 -22.92 28.53 -5.29
CA ARG A 19 -22.06 29.52 -5.96
C ARG A 19 -21.31 30.46 -5.01
N GLU A 20 -21.44 30.28 -3.70
CA GLU A 20 -20.73 31.06 -2.66
C GLU A 20 -20.07 30.18 -1.57
N GLY A 21 -19.91 28.87 -1.80
CA GLY A 21 -19.23 27.95 -0.89
C GLY A 21 -18.01 27.34 -1.57
N GLY A 22 -16.82 27.86 -1.29
CA GLY A 22 -15.58 27.24 -1.76
C GLY A 22 -15.48 25.82 -1.21
N VAL A 23 -15.67 24.83 -2.09
CA VAL A 23 -15.43 23.43 -1.75
C VAL A 23 -13.92 23.29 -1.54
N PHE A 24 -13.49 23.19 -0.28
CA PHE A 24 -12.12 22.82 0.07
C PHE A 24 -11.92 21.34 -0.28
N MET A 25 -11.75 21.04 -1.56
CA MET A 25 -11.49 19.67 -2.01
C MET A 25 -10.04 19.33 -1.64
N GLY A 26 -9.85 18.38 -0.71
CA GLY A 26 -8.51 17.90 -0.39
C GLY A 26 -7.88 17.18 -1.58
N TYR A 27 -6.55 17.03 -1.54
CA TYR A 27 -5.79 16.43 -2.63
C TYR A 27 -4.65 15.58 -2.10
N TYR A 28 -4.26 14.56 -2.87
CA TYR A 28 -3.07 13.78 -2.58
C TYR A 28 -1.81 14.57 -2.95
N ARG A 29 -0.85 14.61 -2.03
CA ARG A 29 0.51 15.09 -2.29
C ARG A 29 1.25 14.10 -3.20
N GLY A 30 2.45 14.44 -3.63
CA GLY A 30 3.33 13.51 -4.34
C GLY A 30 4.31 12.86 -3.37
N ALA A 31 4.56 11.56 -3.50
CA ALA A 31 5.57 10.87 -2.71
C ALA A 31 6.92 10.78 -3.45
N THR A 32 7.99 10.67 -2.68
CA THR A 32 9.33 10.24 -3.13
C THR A 32 9.69 8.99 -2.34
N ILE A 33 9.96 7.88 -3.04
CA ILE A 33 10.20 6.57 -2.41
C ILE A 33 11.40 5.92 -3.10
N CYS A 34 12.28 5.28 -2.33
CA CYS A 34 13.44 4.62 -2.93
C CYS A 34 13.08 3.28 -3.59
N LEU A 35 13.92 2.76 -4.49
CA LEU A 35 13.64 1.47 -5.15
C LEU A 35 13.59 0.29 -4.18
N ASN A 36 14.16 0.43 -2.98
CA ASN A 36 14.04 -0.54 -1.89
C ASN A 36 12.83 -0.26 -0.97
N GLY A 37 12.17 0.89 -1.17
CA GLY A 37 10.87 1.18 -0.61
C GLY A 37 10.84 2.04 0.66
N HIS A 38 11.96 2.58 1.12
CA HIS A 38 11.95 3.59 2.20
C HIS A 38 11.22 4.85 1.71
N VAL A 39 10.26 5.31 2.51
CA VAL A 39 9.50 6.53 2.24
C VAL A 39 10.40 7.72 2.55
N VAL A 40 10.89 8.35 1.49
CA VAL A 40 11.83 9.48 1.58
C VAL A 40 11.10 10.79 1.81
N SER A 41 9.93 10.95 1.17
CA SER A 41 8.96 11.99 1.46
C SER A 41 7.59 11.48 1.06
N ASN A 42 6.57 11.75 1.88
CA ASN A 42 5.17 11.53 1.55
C ASN A 42 4.46 12.84 1.20
N TRP A 43 5.16 13.97 1.15
CA TRP A 43 4.58 15.30 0.85
C TRP A 43 5.13 15.93 -0.43
N ASP A 44 6.37 15.61 -0.78
CA ASP A 44 7.08 16.22 -1.88
C ASP A 44 7.55 15.16 -2.88
N LYS A 45 7.16 15.36 -4.14
CA LYS A 45 7.74 14.64 -5.28
C LYS A 45 9.14 15.16 -5.59
N ASN A 46 10.02 14.28 -6.06
CA ASN A 46 11.40 14.58 -6.44
C ASN A 46 12.23 15.22 -5.31
N TYR A 47 11.93 14.90 -4.05
CA TYR A 47 12.53 15.54 -2.87
C TYR A 47 14.06 15.38 -2.80
N GLN A 48 14.56 14.19 -3.10
CA GLN A 48 15.99 13.88 -3.21
C GLN A 48 16.19 12.75 -4.22
N LYS A 49 17.38 12.65 -4.82
CA LYS A 49 17.70 11.64 -5.86
C LYS A 49 18.07 10.25 -5.33
N HIS A 50 18.60 10.19 -4.11
CA HIS A 50 19.03 8.94 -3.47
C HIS A 50 18.54 8.89 -2.02
N CYS A 51 18.25 7.69 -1.55
CA CYS A 51 17.81 7.42 -0.19
C CYS A 51 18.96 7.62 0.81
N LYS A 52 18.72 8.36 1.88
CA LYS A 52 19.70 8.54 2.98
C LYS A 52 19.91 7.27 3.81
N GLU A 53 18.91 6.40 3.86
CA GLU A 53 18.96 5.18 4.67
C GLU A 53 19.70 4.03 3.97
N CYS A 54 19.53 3.87 2.64
CA CYS A 54 20.08 2.72 1.92
C CYS A 54 20.84 3.07 0.63
N GLY A 55 20.99 4.34 0.27
CA GLY A 55 21.72 4.79 -0.92
C GLY A 55 21.02 4.54 -2.27
N SER A 56 19.91 3.79 -2.29
CA SER A 56 19.17 3.46 -3.51
C SER A 56 18.54 4.69 -4.16
N GLN A 57 18.42 4.68 -5.50
CA GLN A 57 17.75 5.73 -6.25
C GLN A 57 16.28 5.87 -5.80
N THR A 58 15.74 7.09 -5.92
CA THR A 58 14.34 7.40 -5.63
C THR A 58 13.51 7.61 -6.88
N ILE A 59 12.21 7.36 -6.74
CA ILE A 59 11.19 7.61 -7.75
C ILE A 59 10.01 8.36 -7.13
N SER A 60 9.34 9.15 -7.96
CA SER A 60 8.08 9.85 -7.63
C SER A 60 6.96 9.58 -8.63
N SER A 61 7.23 8.69 -9.58
CA SER A 61 6.31 8.22 -10.60
C SER A 61 6.48 6.72 -10.81
N CYS A 62 5.42 6.07 -11.24
CA CYS A 62 5.42 4.68 -11.67
C CYS A 62 6.39 4.49 -12.84
N THR A 63 7.26 3.48 -12.75
CA THR A 63 8.25 3.16 -13.78
C THR A 63 7.64 2.53 -15.04
N ASN A 64 6.34 2.24 -15.03
CA ASN A 64 5.64 1.58 -16.13
C ASN A 64 4.69 2.51 -16.91
N CYS A 65 4.02 3.45 -16.23
CA CYS A 65 3.05 4.36 -16.85
C CYS A 65 3.27 5.84 -16.52
N ASP A 66 4.35 6.18 -15.83
CA ASP A 66 4.73 7.54 -15.41
C ASP A 66 3.75 8.28 -14.47
N ALA A 67 2.64 7.63 -14.08
CA ALA A 67 1.70 8.16 -13.10
C ALA A 67 2.41 8.53 -11.80
N ALA A 68 2.06 9.68 -11.22
CA ALA A 68 2.64 10.13 -9.96
C ALA A 68 2.33 9.14 -8.82
N ILE A 69 3.29 8.93 -7.92
CA ILE A 69 3.07 8.14 -6.71
C ILE A 69 2.32 9.04 -5.72
N GLU A 70 1.14 8.61 -5.30
CA GLU A 70 0.37 9.33 -4.29
C GLU A 70 1.09 9.34 -2.94
N GLY A 71 1.19 10.54 -2.38
CA GLY A 71 1.66 10.79 -1.02
C GLY A 71 0.51 10.92 -0.05
N GLU A 72 0.72 11.72 0.99
CA GLU A 72 -0.28 11.96 2.02
C GLU A 72 -1.43 12.83 1.49
N TYR A 73 -2.66 12.49 1.89
CA TYR A 73 -3.83 13.29 1.60
C TYR A 73 -3.79 14.58 2.43
N HIS A 74 -3.94 15.70 1.75
CA HIS A 74 -3.89 17.03 2.35
C HIS A 74 -5.23 17.74 2.18
N GLU A 75 -5.87 18.05 3.29
CA GLU A 75 -7.07 18.89 3.33
C GLU A 75 -6.76 20.19 4.11
N PRO A 76 -6.78 21.36 3.44
CA PRO A 76 -6.35 22.62 4.08
C PRO A 76 -7.09 22.99 5.36
N SER A 77 -8.33 22.53 5.52
CA SER A 77 -9.20 22.80 6.67
C SER A 77 -9.09 21.78 7.81
N ILE A 78 -8.35 20.68 7.62
CA ILE A 78 -8.28 19.58 8.60
C ILE A 78 -6.81 19.28 8.91
N MET A 79 -6.45 19.39 10.20
CA MET A 79 -5.18 18.88 10.71
C MET A 79 -5.37 17.45 11.22
N VAL A 80 -4.81 16.47 10.52
CA VAL A 80 -4.78 15.07 10.98
C VAL A 80 -3.55 14.88 11.87
N ILE A 81 -3.78 14.48 13.13
CA ILE A 81 -2.70 14.16 14.08
C ILE A 81 -2.63 12.63 14.21
N GLY A 82 -1.46 12.05 13.96
CA GLY A 82 -1.21 10.62 14.16
C GLY A 82 -1.56 9.71 12.97
N GLY A 83 -1.79 10.27 11.78
CA GLY A 83 -1.89 9.47 10.55
C GLY A 83 -0.54 8.81 10.21
N THR A 84 -0.57 7.53 9.82
CA THR A 84 0.60 6.85 9.28
C THR A 84 0.42 6.66 7.79
N TYR A 85 1.29 7.29 7.00
CA TYR A 85 1.28 7.11 5.56
C TYR A 85 1.62 5.66 5.21
N GLN A 86 0.72 5.00 4.49
CA GLN A 86 0.91 3.65 3.99
C GLN A 86 1.40 3.73 2.55
N ARG A 87 2.64 3.33 2.32
CA ARG A 87 3.23 3.28 0.98
C ARG A 87 2.44 2.31 0.09
N PRO A 88 2.04 2.71 -1.13
CA PRO A 88 1.30 1.82 -2.03
C PRO A 88 2.19 0.67 -2.53
N SER A 89 1.62 -0.52 -2.66
CA SER A 89 2.33 -1.69 -3.22
C SER A 89 2.22 -1.75 -4.75
N HIS A 90 1.16 -1.19 -5.32
CA HIS A 90 0.86 -1.20 -6.76
C HIS A 90 0.50 0.20 -7.23
N CYS A 91 0.74 0.47 -8.51
CA CYS A 91 0.30 1.69 -9.15
C CYS A 91 -1.24 1.68 -9.29
N GLN A 92 -1.89 2.76 -8.85
CA GLN A 92 -3.34 2.90 -8.97
C GLN A 92 -3.83 3.07 -10.41
N GLU A 93 -2.97 3.60 -11.30
CA GLU A 93 -3.35 3.88 -12.68
C GLU A 93 -3.19 2.65 -13.58
N CYS A 94 -2.08 1.90 -13.44
CA CYS A 94 -1.78 0.76 -14.32
C CYS A 94 -1.75 -0.61 -13.62
N GLY A 95 -1.93 -0.68 -12.31
CA GLY A 95 -1.96 -1.92 -11.54
C GLY A 95 -0.61 -2.63 -11.37
N HIS A 96 0.48 -2.14 -11.98
CA HIS A 96 1.79 -2.79 -11.86
C HIS A 96 2.36 -2.62 -10.46
N ALA A 97 3.05 -3.66 -9.98
CA ALA A 97 3.77 -3.62 -8.72
C ALA A 97 4.89 -2.57 -8.79
N TYR A 98 5.08 -1.83 -7.70
CA TYR A 98 6.24 -0.95 -7.60
C TYR A 98 7.53 -1.77 -7.35
N PRO A 99 8.72 -1.22 -7.67
CA PRO A 99 9.99 -1.94 -7.53
C PRO A 99 10.25 -2.54 -6.14
N TRP A 100 9.81 -1.85 -5.08
CA TRP A 100 9.95 -2.36 -3.71
C TRP A 100 9.07 -3.58 -3.42
N THR A 101 7.91 -3.68 -4.07
CA THR A 101 7.01 -4.83 -3.94
C THR A 101 7.61 -6.05 -4.65
N GLU A 102 8.12 -5.85 -5.86
CA GLU A 102 8.79 -6.90 -6.63
C GLU A 102 10.03 -7.44 -5.91
N ARG A 103 10.83 -6.54 -5.31
CA ARG A 103 12.02 -6.92 -4.54
C ARG A 103 11.70 -7.81 -3.35
N VAL A 104 10.62 -7.56 -2.63
CA VAL A 104 10.19 -8.41 -1.51
C VAL A 104 9.92 -9.83 -1.99
N ILE A 105 9.15 -9.97 -3.08
CA ILE A 105 8.83 -11.29 -3.67
C ILE A 105 10.10 -11.97 -4.17
N ASN A 106 10.96 -11.25 -4.91
CA ASN A 106 12.18 -11.82 -5.47
C ASN A 106 13.16 -12.28 -4.39
N ASN A 107 13.36 -11.48 -3.35
CA ASN A 107 14.23 -11.84 -2.23
C ASN A 107 13.68 -13.05 -1.44
N ALA A 108 12.36 -13.14 -1.26
CA ALA A 108 11.73 -14.29 -0.62
C ALA A 108 11.90 -15.57 -1.47
N VAL A 109 11.77 -15.46 -2.79
CA VAL A 109 12.01 -16.58 -3.72
C VAL A 109 13.48 -17.00 -3.71
N GLU A 110 14.40 -16.05 -3.72
CA GLU A 110 15.84 -16.33 -3.63
C GLU A 110 16.18 -17.04 -2.32
N LEU A 111 15.70 -16.53 -1.18
CA LEU A 111 15.92 -17.17 0.12
C LEU A 111 15.37 -18.60 0.16
N LEU A 112 14.16 -18.82 -0.37
CA LEU A 112 13.56 -20.14 -0.45
C LEU A 112 14.36 -21.09 -1.35
N SER A 113 15.00 -20.57 -2.40
CA SER A 113 15.79 -21.37 -3.33
C SER A 113 17.05 -21.97 -2.70
N LEU A 114 17.59 -21.30 -1.65
CA LEU A 114 18.75 -21.76 -0.89
C LEU A 114 18.46 -23.00 -0.03
N ASP A 115 17.18 -23.35 0.14
CA ASP A 115 16.79 -24.49 0.95
C ASP A 115 16.95 -25.81 0.17
N GLU A 116 17.86 -26.66 0.61
CA GLU A 116 18.08 -27.99 0.02
C GLU A 116 17.15 -29.08 0.60
N ASN A 117 16.48 -28.81 1.73
CA ASN A 117 15.65 -29.79 2.43
C ASN A 117 14.22 -29.86 1.89
N ILE A 118 13.81 -28.86 1.12
CA ILE A 118 12.47 -28.75 0.56
C ILE A 118 12.45 -29.13 -0.92
N SER A 119 11.49 -29.96 -1.32
CA SER A 119 11.34 -30.37 -2.73
C SER A 119 10.98 -29.18 -3.62
N GLU A 120 11.40 -29.23 -4.89
CA GLU A 120 11.08 -28.20 -5.89
C GLU A 120 9.56 -27.99 -6.06
N GLU A 121 8.76 -29.06 -5.91
CA GLU A 121 7.30 -28.98 -5.88
C GLU A 121 6.81 -28.10 -4.71
N HIS A 122 7.32 -28.33 -3.50
CA HIS A 122 6.94 -27.53 -2.34
C HIS A 122 7.45 -26.09 -2.46
N LYS A 123 8.65 -25.86 -3.01
CA LYS A 123 9.15 -24.50 -3.29
C LYS A 123 8.21 -23.74 -4.21
N LEU A 124 7.74 -24.39 -5.26
CA LEU A 124 6.79 -23.79 -6.20
C LEU A 124 5.46 -23.43 -5.52
N ILE A 125 4.95 -24.29 -4.64
CA ILE A 125 3.72 -24.02 -3.88
C ILE A 125 3.89 -22.80 -2.98
N ILE A 126 5.01 -22.70 -2.25
CA ILE A 126 5.30 -21.55 -1.38
C ILE A 126 5.47 -20.28 -2.21
N LYS A 127 6.26 -20.32 -3.28
CA LYS A 127 6.50 -19.19 -4.19
C LYS A 127 5.18 -18.60 -4.71
N ASN A 128 4.25 -19.47 -5.13
CA ASN A 128 2.96 -19.05 -5.66
C ASN A 128 2.02 -18.49 -4.59
N ALA A 129 2.34 -18.61 -3.29
CA ALA A 129 1.56 -17.99 -2.22
C ALA A 129 1.98 -16.54 -1.96
N PHE A 130 3.22 -16.14 -2.26
CA PHE A 130 3.76 -14.83 -1.87
C PHE A 130 2.94 -13.62 -2.36
N PRO A 131 2.48 -13.56 -3.63
CA PRO A 131 1.70 -12.40 -4.10
C PRO A 131 0.40 -12.22 -3.30
N ASP A 132 -0.32 -13.31 -3.04
CA ASP A 132 -1.60 -13.29 -2.31
C ASP A 132 -1.42 -13.02 -0.80
N LEU A 133 -0.23 -13.28 -0.24
CA LEU A 133 0.10 -12.88 1.13
C LEU A 133 0.34 -11.38 1.26
N MET A 134 0.89 -10.75 0.22
CA MET A 134 1.23 -9.32 0.25
C MET A 134 0.05 -8.40 -0.05
N VAL A 135 -0.85 -8.80 -0.95
CA VAL A 135 -1.86 -7.88 -1.52
C VAL A 135 -3.27 -8.14 -0.97
N GLU A 136 -3.44 -9.11 -0.07
CA GLU A 136 -4.75 -9.51 0.48
C GLU A 136 -5.84 -9.68 -0.60
N THR A 137 -5.82 -10.83 -1.26
CA THR A 137 -6.78 -11.21 -2.28
C THR A 137 -7.79 -12.21 -1.71
N PRO A 138 -8.88 -12.54 -2.44
CA PRO A 138 -9.73 -13.67 -2.08
C PRO A 138 -8.98 -15.02 -1.94
N ALA A 139 -7.77 -15.13 -2.50
CA ALA A 139 -6.91 -16.30 -2.38
C ALA A 139 -6.00 -16.27 -1.14
N THR A 140 -5.95 -15.18 -0.37
CA THR A 140 -5.11 -15.07 0.85
C THR A 140 -5.32 -16.20 1.86
N PRO A 141 -6.53 -16.69 2.15
CA PRO A 141 -6.68 -17.86 3.04
C PRO A 141 -5.96 -19.11 2.52
N VAL A 142 -5.96 -19.31 1.20
CA VAL A 142 -5.22 -20.41 0.56
C VAL A 142 -3.72 -20.17 0.63
N ALA A 143 -3.28 -18.93 0.43
CA ALA A 143 -1.87 -18.56 0.54
C ALA A 143 -1.32 -18.74 1.96
N VAL A 144 -2.11 -18.35 2.98
CA VAL A 144 -1.81 -18.60 4.40
C VAL A 144 -1.72 -20.11 4.68
N ALA A 145 -2.68 -20.91 4.17
CA ALA A 145 -2.65 -22.35 4.32
C ALA A 145 -1.37 -22.95 3.70
N LYS A 146 -1.04 -22.59 2.46
CA LYS A 146 0.21 -23.01 1.80
C LYS A 146 1.45 -22.63 2.63
N TYR A 147 1.52 -21.39 3.11
CA TYR A 147 2.64 -20.93 3.94
C TYR A 147 2.77 -21.80 5.19
N LYS A 148 1.70 -21.97 5.97
CA LYS A 148 1.70 -22.75 7.21
C LYS A 148 1.95 -24.24 7.00
N THR A 149 1.59 -24.79 5.84
CA THR A 149 1.81 -26.21 5.53
C THR A 149 3.25 -26.50 5.10
N TYR A 150 3.87 -25.62 4.31
CA TYR A 150 5.14 -25.94 3.65
C TYR A 150 6.35 -25.18 4.20
N VAL A 151 6.19 -23.95 4.70
CA VAL A 151 7.32 -23.19 5.28
C VAL A 151 7.92 -23.89 6.51
N PRO A 152 7.15 -24.50 7.43
CA PRO A 152 7.75 -25.23 8.57
C PRO A 152 8.63 -26.43 8.18
N LYS A 153 8.59 -26.87 6.92
CA LYS A 153 9.45 -27.95 6.40
C LYS A 153 10.82 -27.44 5.92
N ALA A 154 10.98 -26.13 5.77
CA ALA A 154 12.24 -25.50 5.39
C ALA A 154 13.22 -25.48 6.57
N ALA A 155 14.50 -25.26 6.30
CA ALA A 155 15.52 -24.98 7.31
C ALA A 155 15.14 -23.74 8.14
N GLU A 156 15.46 -23.74 9.42
CA GLU A 156 15.09 -22.66 10.35
C GLU A 156 15.58 -21.28 9.88
N THR A 157 16.77 -21.20 9.28
CA THR A 157 17.31 -19.97 8.68
C THR A 157 16.40 -19.40 7.60
N VAL A 158 15.82 -20.27 6.75
CA VAL A 158 14.90 -19.88 5.68
C VAL A 158 13.56 -19.46 6.27
N GLN A 159 13.04 -20.19 7.26
CA GLN A 159 11.81 -19.82 7.97
C GLN A 159 11.90 -18.43 8.59
N ASN A 160 13.00 -18.18 9.33
CA ASN A 160 13.25 -16.90 9.99
C ASN A 160 13.48 -15.76 8.98
N GLY A 161 14.24 -16.02 7.92
CA GLY A 161 14.47 -15.02 6.88
C GLY A 161 13.18 -14.67 6.13
N LEU A 162 12.33 -15.64 5.80
CA LEU A 162 11.02 -15.38 5.17
C LEU A 162 10.13 -14.54 6.10
N LYS A 163 10.09 -14.87 7.39
CA LYS A 163 9.37 -14.05 8.37
C LYS A 163 9.87 -12.61 8.40
N ASN A 164 11.18 -12.40 8.45
CA ASN A 164 11.76 -11.05 8.48
C ASN A 164 11.48 -10.26 7.19
N ILE A 165 11.43 -10.93 6.03
CA ILE A 165 11.08 -10.29 4.76
C ILE A 165 9.61 -9.85 4.75
N PHE A 166 8.69 -10.68 5.27
CA PHE A 166 7.25 -10.42 5.15
C PHE A 166 6.65 -9.61 6.30
N VAL A 167 7.22 -9.66 7.50
CA VAL A 167 6.60 -9.06 8.71
C VAL A 167 6.37 -7.56 8.60
N ASP A 168 7.15 -6.84 7.80
CA ASP A 168 6.99 -5.39 7.62
C ASP A 168 6.10 -5.01 6.44
N VAL A 169 5.65 -5.99 5.65
CA VAL A 169 5.00 -5.75 4.35
C VAL A 169 3.61 -6.36 4.24
N VAL A 170 3.36 -7.48 4.92
CA VAL A 170 2.02 -8.07 4.99
C VAL A 170 1.18 -7.37 6.07
N SER A 171 -0.13 -7.43 5.94
CA SER A 171 -1.03 -6.78 6.89
C SER A 171 -1.03 -7.44 8.27
N GLU A 172 -1.52 -6.71 9.27
CA GLU A 172 -1.72 -7.25 10.62
C GLU A 172 -2.62 -8.50 10.63
N ALA A 173 -3.61 -8.58 9.72
CA ALA A 173 -4.47 -9.75 9.60
C ALA A 173 -3.68 -10.99 9.12
N VAL A 174 -2.81 -10.83 8.12
CA VAL A 174 -1.93 -11.89 7.63
C VAL A 174 -0.89 -12.27 8.69
N LYS A 175 -0.25 -11.30 9.35
CA LYS A 175 0.69 -11.54 10.45
C LYS A 175 0.07 -12.41 11.54
N LYS A 176 -1.13 -12.05 11.99
CA LYS A 176 -1.87 -12.80 13.01
C LYS A 176 -2.25 -14.21 12.53
N SER A 177 -2.60 -14.36 11.26
CA SER A 177 -2.99 -15.67 10.71
C SER A 177 -1.81 -16.66 10.63
N ILE A 178 -0.61 -16.15 10.35
CA ILE A 178 0.61 -16.96 10.19
C ILE A 178 1.36 -17.15 11.51
N TRP A 179 1.58 -16.06 12.27
CA TRP A 179 2.47 -16.03 13.45
C TRP A 179 1.78 -15.65 14.77
N GLY A 180 0.46 -15.39 14.74
CA GLY A 180 -0.32 -15.04 15.93
C GLY A 180 -0.98 -16.23 16.63
#